data_AF-A0A848WUH8-F1
#
_entry.id   AF-A0A848WUH8-F1
#
_cell.length_a   1.000
_cell.length_b   1.000
_cell.length_c   1.000
_cell.angle_alpha   90.00
_cell.angle_beta   90.00
_cell.angle_gamma   90.00
#
_symmetry.space_group_name_H-M   'P 1'
#
loop_
_entity.id
_entity.type
_entity.pdbx_description
1 polymer ?
#
loop_
_entity_poly.entity_id
_entity_poly.type
_entity_poly.pdbx_seq_one_letter_code
_entity_poly.pdbx_strand_id
1 'polypeptide(L)'
;MIHRIPFPILHLTAVFFILPFGENLNAQDRSPFSVFEDTKSPDGRFAIAWGIKNSAKPPGKIDDLSDAEFDLIENYLVDTQKGAILTATGTTYFPGKNYGSISVSWREDSRAAMIVEGGKWANAYSAVVYITDPDDEWNACSDVIPLNRSLDGALRAEILKRHPRKRKAIEDFVIGAYPVKWTGENRILLDVTGEVPKDLDSFFYEGKLEANLPGPNLVTIGNPPGRGGDTPTVDAELQITANSAGPIRIGMTIGEARRAMKNASFERSSDGEGIAMVSVIPDGKTEAGLRLYAGEEDPDSEIDLGAKIEFIEVWDQAYQTADGISVSTPLETAANQFGGLRELTISEIEAREYVRFVQQPSGLVFRVNHPDDSAGIYGPDPYITKKFKPGAKLFSIEIYGPDVMSDDSVAGIKIDSTEAEVMAAAEEKELGEVFKGKDEIWEVFGQAVQTWMFPEAGLSMDMISDEIGGPKTVLSIRAKRPFAHSTSMGIRLGDPKSKVIEAYADFKTDEEELDGFFEGQDTHLVGSIYGGMVFTFEDGKLAEMYLGASAE
;
A
#
# COMPACT_ATOMS: atom_id res chain seq x y z
N MET A 1 -27.79 -58.70 26.56
CA MET A 1 -28.26 -58.19 27.86
C MET A 1 -27.64 -56.82 28.02
N ILE A 2 -28.40 -55.78 27.68
CA ILE A 2 -27.99 -54.39 27.57
C ILE A 2 -28.53 -53.68 28.82
N HIS A 3 -27.69 -52.95 29.56
CA HIS A 3 -28.16 -52.05 30.62
C HIS A 3 -27.77 -50.62 30.28
N ARG A 4 -28.83 -49.84 30.02
CA ARG A 4 -28.86 -48.39 29.80
C ARG A 4 -28.79 -47.69 31.15
N ILE A 5 -27.99 -46.63 31.23
CA ILE A 5 -28.02 -45.63 32.29
C ILE A 5 -28.70 -44.38 31.70
N PRO A 6 -29.70 -43.75 32.36
CA PRO A 6 -30.42 -42.60 31.82
C PRO A 6 -29.75 -41.27 32.23
N PHE A 7 -29.66 -40.34 31.26
CA PHE A 7 -29.39 -38.92 31.48
C PHE A 7 -30.72 -38.16 31.65
N PRO A 8 -30.81 -37.16 32.57
CA PRO A 8 -32.00 -36.34 32.70
C PRO A 8 -31.99 -35.17 31.70
N ILE A 9 -33.14 -34.98 31.07
CA ILE A 9 -33.50 -33.86 30.19
C ILE A 9 -33.94 -32.70 31.10
N LEU A 10 -33.29 -31.54 31.01
CA LEU A 10 -33.79 -30.28 31.55
C LEU A 10 -34.45 -29.49 30.41
N HIS A 11 -35.76 -29.23 30.55
CA HIS A 11 -36.48 -28.24 29.76
C HIS A 11 -36.20 -26.84 30.30
N LEU A 12 -35.69 -25.93 29.45
CA LEU A 12 -35.72 -24.49 29.70
C LEU A 12 -36.79 -23.86 28.80
N THR A 13 -37.87 -23.41 29.43
CA THR A 13 -38.96 -22.66 28.81
C THR A 13 -38.55 -21.19 28.68
N ALA A 14 -38.35 -20.70 27.47
CA ALA A 14 -38.13 -19.27 27.22
C ALA A 14 -39.46 -18.50 27.35
N VAL A 15 -39.53 -17.58 28.31
CA VAL A 15 -40.63 -16.63 28.49
C VAL A 15 -40.36 -15.43 27.59
N PHE A 16 -41.19 -15.23 26.56
CA PHE A 16 -41.21 -14.00 25.77
C PHE A 16 -41.86 -12.87 26.58
N PHE A 17 -41.08 -11.84 26.91
CA PHE A 17 -41.63 -10.54 27.31
C PHE A 17 -41.94 -9.74 26.05
N ILE A 18 -43.24 -9.55 25.77
CA ILE A 18 -43.73 -8.54 24.85
C ILE A 18 -43.83 -7.24 25.64
N LEU A 19 -43.01 -6.24 25.32
CA LEU A 19 -43.20 -4.86 25.77
C LEU A 19 -44.01 -4.07 24.74
N PRO A 20 -44.83 -3.11 25.18
CA PRO A 20 -45.86 -2.50 24.36
C PRO A 20 -45.29 -1.44 23.40
N PHE A 21 -45.89 -1.38 22.21
CA PHE A 21 -45.79 -0.26 21.27
C PHE A 21 -46.24 1.05 21.96
N GLY A 22 -45.39 2.08 21.89
CA GLY A 22 -45.72 3.43 22.32
C GLY A 22 -44.60 4.42 22.02
N GLU A 23 -44.92 5.42 21.19
CA GLU A 23 -44.18 6.63 20.82
C GLU A 23 -43.09 6.50 19.74
N ASN A 24 -43.38 7.11 18.57
CA ASN A 24 -42.39 7.48 17.55
C ASN A 24 -41.42 8.51 18.15
N LEU A 25 -40.40 8.03 18.85
CA LEU A 25 -39.21 8.82 19.14
C LEU A 25 -38.43 8.99 17.83
N ASN A 26 -38.05 10.22 17.49
CA ASN A 26 -37.26 10.52 16.30
C ASN A 26 -35.96 9.70 16.34
N ALA A 27 -35.46 9.24 15.18
CA ALA A 27 -34.21 8.48 15.09
C ALA A 27 -33.01 9.20 15.77
N GLN A 28 -33.06 10.55 15.86
CA GLN A 28 -32.09 11.36 16.60
C GLN A 28 -32.03 11.06 18.12
N ASP A 29 -33.10 10.59 18.76
CA ASP A 29 -33.13 10.35 20.22
C ASP A 29 -32.34 9.10 20.67
N ARG A 30 -31.73 8.36 19.73
CA ARG A 30 -30.93 7.15 20.01
C ARG A 30 -29.54 7.15 19.40
N SER A 31 -29.15 8.17 18.64
CA SER A 31 -27.83 8.23 18.02
C SER A 31 -26.74 8.55 19.05
N PRO A 32 -25.53 7.97 18.97
CA PRO A 32 -24.41 8.26 19.87
C PRO A 32 -23.77 9.64 19.62
N PHE A 33 -24.43 10.51 18.84
CA PHE A 33 -23.92 11.79 18.38
C PHE A 33 -25.03 12.86 18.32
N SER A 34 -24.63 14.13 18.31
CA SER A 34 -25.48 15.30 18.09
C SER A 34 -25.10 16.01 16.80
N VAL A 35 -26.08 16.25 15.93
CA VAL A 35 -25.88 16.83 14.60
C VAL A 35 -25.71 18.35 14.67
N PHE A 36 -24.76 18.90 13.91
CA PHE A 36 -24.70 20.32 13.61
C PHE A 36 -25.70 20.65 12.49
N GLU A 37 -26.86 21.20 12.86
CA GLU A 37 -27.99 21.37 11.95
C GLU A 37 -27.69 22.22 10.70
N ASP A 38 -26.75 23.16 10.79
CA ASP A 38 -26.29 24.01 9.69
C ASP A 38 -25.30 23.32 8.73
N THR A 39 -24.92 22.07 9.02
CA THR A 39 -23.99 21.27 8.19
C THR A 39 -24.68 20.22 7.33
N LYS A 40 -26.02 20.19 7.31
CA LYS A 40 -26.79 19.23 6.52
C LYS A 40 -26.47 19.35 5.02
N SER A 41 -26.35 18.20 4.36
CA SER A 41 -26.20 18.11 2.91
C SER A 41 -27.42 18.69 2.18
N PRO A 42 -27.29 19.07 0.89
CA PRO A 42 -28.40 19.55 0.08
C PRO A 42 -29.64 18.65 0.08
N ASP A 43 -29.45 17.33 0.10
CA ASP A 43 -30.53 16.33 0.19
C ASP A 43 -30.99 16.05 1.63
N GLY A 44 -30.31 16.64 2.63
CA GLY A 44 -30.57 16.48 4.05
C GLY A 44 -30.22 15.11 4.62
N ARG A 45 -29.60 14.20 3.85
CA ARG A 45 -29.25 12.85 4.30
C ARG A 45 -28.03 12.85 5.21
N PHE A 46 -27.02 13.65 4.89
CA PHE A 46 -25.76 13.67 5.61
C PHE A 46 -25.57 14.97 6.39
N ALA A 47 -24.77 14.91 7.45
CA ALA A 47 -24.38 16.09 8.20
C ALA A 47 -23.07 15.80 8.96
N ILE A 48 -22.45 16.86 9.48
CA ILE A 48 -21.45 16.69 10.53
C ILE A 48 -22.13 16.66 11.88
N ALA A 49 -21.65 15.78 12.74
CA ALA A 49 -22.10 15.62 14.10
C ALA A 49 -20.90 15.55 15.04
N TRP A 50 -21.16 15.63 16.34
CA TRP A 50 -20.16 15.41 17.37
C TRP A 50 -20.66 14.37 18.38
N GLY A 51 -19.74 13.65 19.01
CA GLY A 51 -20.06 12.66 20.02
C GLY A 51 -18.87 12.36 20.93
N ILE A 52 -19.11 11.61 22.00
CA ILE A 52 -18.03 11.18 22.90
C ILE A 52 -17.46 9.88 22.35
N LYS A 53 -16.16 9.85 22.09
CA LYS A 53 -15.44 8.68 21.59
C LYS A 53 -15.70 7.46 22.47
N ASN A 54 -16.03 6.33 21.85
CA ASN A 54 -16.39 5.06 22.51
C ASN A 54 -17.63 5.12 23.43
N SER A 55 -18.48 6.15 23.31
CA SER A 55 -19.75 6.23 24.02
C SER A 55 -20.90 5.74 23.15
N ALA A 56 -21.69 4.80 23.69
CA ALA A 56 -22.98 4.41 23.11
C ALA A 56 -24.13 5.36 23.52
N LYS A 57 -23.85 6.34 24.39
CA LYS A 57 -24.86 7.30 24.88
C LYS A 57 -24.86 8.54 23.99
N PRO A 58 -26.04 9.11 23.66
CA PRO A 58 -26.11 10.42 23.04
C PRO A 58 -25.40 11.42 23.95
N PRO A 59 -24.60 12.33 23.38
CA PRO A 59 -23.96 13.35 24.19
C PRO A 59 -25.04 14.23 24.83
N GLY A 60 -24.82 14.60 26.09
CA GLY A 60 -25.66 15.59 26.79
C GLY A 60 -25.51 16.98 26.17
N LYS A 61 -26.07 18.00 26.81
CA LYS A 61 -25.76 19.37 26.40
C LYS A 61 -24.28 19.61 26.62
N ILE A 62 -23.67 20.37 25.71
CA ILE A 62 -22.23 20.61 25.74
C ILE A 62 -21.77 21.32 27.03
N ASP A 63 -22.62 22.20 27.56
CA ASP A 63 -22.40 22.91 28.82
C ASP A 63 -22.41 21.98 30.05
N ASP A 64 -22.92 20.76 29.90
CA ASP A 64 -23.03 19.76 30.96
C ASP A 64 -21.87 18.74 30.95
N LEU A 65 -20.97 18.79 29.96
CA LEU A 65 -19.83 17.86 29.86
C LEU A 65 -18.73 18.19 30.88
N SER A 66 -18.17 17.16 31.51
CA SER A 66 -16.94 17.31 32.30
C SER A 66 -15.72 17.55 31.40
N ASP A 67 -14.65 18.16 31.94
CA ASP A 67 -13.40 18.34 31.19
C ASP A 67 -12.83 17.03 30.63
N ALA A 68 -13.05 15.90 31.31
CA ALA A 68 -12.58 14.58 30.84
C ALA A 68 -13.43 14.00 29.69
N GLU A 69 -14.76 14.17 29.74
CA GLU A 69 -15.64 13.78 28.62
C GLU A 69 -15.41 14.66 27.41
N PHE A 70 -15.05 15.90 27.67
CA PHE A 70 -14.76 16.89 26.67
C PHE A 70 -13.51 16.57 25.85
N ASP A 71 -12.44 16.08 26.47
CA ASP A 71 -11.22 15.64 25.78
C ASP A 71 -11.45 14.40 24.90
N LEU A 72 -12.61 13.75 25.04
CA LEU A 72 -13.05 12.61 24.25
C LEU A 72 -14.03 13.00 23.14
N ILE A 73 -14.31 14.30 22.94
CA ILE A 73 -15.18 14.74 21.84
C ILE A 73 -14.49 14.48 20.51
N GLU A 74 -15.24 13.88 19.59
CA GLU A 74 -14.82 13.64 18.21
C GLU A 74 -15.94 14.06 17.27
N ASN A 75 -15.55 14.64 16.12
CA ASN A 75 -16.47 15.00 15.06
C ASN A 75 -16.61 13.84 14.05
N TYR A 76 -17.81 13.70 13.51
CA TYR A 76 -18.19 12.60 12.62
C TYR A 76 -18.95 13.11 11.43
N LEU A 77 -18.71 12.52 10.26
CA LEU A 77 -19.67 12.53 9.17
C LEU A 77 -20.71 11.44 9.44
N VAL A 78 -22.00 11.79 9.38
CA VAL A 78 -23.10 10.88 9.74
C VAL A 78 -24.18 10.81 8.67
N ASP A 79 -24.86 9.68 8.58
CA ASP A 79 -26.15 9.52 7.90
C ASP A 79 -27.26 9.81 8.92
N THR A 80 -27.92 10.94 8.74
CA THR A 80 -28.96 11.44 9.65
C THR A 80 -30.28 10.68 9.56
N GLN A 81 -30.52 9.98 8.45
CA GLN A 81 -31.72 9.16 8.27
C GLN A 81 -31.57 7.83 8.98
N LYS A 82 -30.37 7.22 8.89
CA LYS A 82 -30.02 5.97 9.58
C LYS A 82 -29.63 6.18 11.04
N GLY A 83 -29.21 7.39 11.40
CA GLY A 83 -28.61 7.65 12.70
C GLY A 83 -27.24 6.98 12.86
N ALA A 84 -26.51 6.79 11.75
CA ALA A 84 -25.25 6.04 11.69
C ALA A 84 -24.04 6.97 11.48
N ILE A 85 -22.91 6.62 12.09
CA ILE A 85 -21.61 7.26 11.83
C ILE A 85 -21.04 6.65 10.57
N LEU A 86 -20.63 7.47 9.60
CA LEU A 86 -19.98 7.03 8.37
C LEU A 86 -18.45 7.05 8.51
N THR A 87 -17.89 8.12 9.08
CA THR A 87 -16.47 8.21 9.41
C THR A 87 -16.22 9.28 10.47
N ALA A 88 -15.15 9.13 11.25
CA ALA A 88 -14.60 10.23 12.05
C ALA A 88 -13.87 11.22 11.15
N THR A 89 -13.89 12.51 11.49
CA THR A 89 -13.12 13.54 10.78
C THR A 89 -11.70 13.69 11.34
N GLY A 90 -11.39 13.03 12.46
CA GLY A 90 -10.08 13.04 13.10
C GLY A 90 -9.79 14.32 13.90
N THR A 91 -10.83 15.05 14.29
CA THR A 91 -10.72 16.34 14.96
C THR A 91 -11.62 16.47 16.17
N THR A 92 -11.24 17.38 17.07
CA THR A 92 -11.94 17.69 18.32
C THR A 92 -12.38 19.16 18.38
N TYR A 93 -12.36 19.88 17.25
CA TYR A 93 -12.76 21.29 17.21
C TYR A 93 -14.27 21.39 17.06
N PHE A 94 -14.95 22.02 18.01
CA PHE A 94 -16.39 22.18 17.95
C PHE A 94 -16.81 23.56 18.51
N PRO A 95 -18.04 24.03 18.20
CA PRO A 95 -18.57 25.28 18.74
C PRO A 95 -18.81 25.24 20.25
N GLY A 96 -18.07 26.07 21.02
CA GLY A 96 -18.37 26.31 22.45
C GLY A 96 -17.15 26.48 23.37
N LYS A 97 -16.08 25.70 23.18
CA LYS A 97 -14.77 25.91 23.85
C LYS A 97 -13.72 26.28 22.79
N ASN A 98 -12.68 27.01 23.18
CA ASN A 98 -11.60 27.49 22.29
C ASN A 98 -12.04 28.35 21.09
N TYR A 99 -13.29 28.84 21.08
CA TYR A 99 -13.89 29.56 19.95
C TYR A 99 -13.82 28.73 18.66
N GLY A 100 -14.04 27.42 18.78
CA GLY A 100 -14.13 26.53 17.63
C GLY A 100 -15.29 26.90 16.71
N SER A 101 -15.12 26.74 15.41
CA SER A 101 -16.16 26.87 14.40
C SER A 101 -16.06 25.70 13.45
N ILE A 102 -17.20 25.12 13.08
CA ILE A 102 -17.28 24.15 12.00
C ILE A 102 -18.08 24.74 10.86
N SER A 103 -17.61 24.55 9.64
CA SER A 103 -18.36 24.88 8.44
C SER A 103 -18.15 23.78 7.40
N VAL A 104 -19.19 23.56 6.60
CA VAL A 104 -19.20 22.51 5.60
C VAL A 104 -19.69 23.07 4.28
N SER A 105 -18.97 22.74 3.20
CA SER A 105 -19.41 23.03 1.84
C SER A 105 -19.60 21.71 1.09
N TRP A 106 -20.86 21.43 0.79
CA TRP A 106 -21.25 20.23 0.06
C TRP A 106 -21.11 20.41 -1.44
N ARG A 107 -20.74 19.32 -2.10
CA ARG A 107 -20.94 19.19 -3.54
C ARG A 107 -22.45 19.07 -3.83
N GLU A 108 -22.89 19.55 -4.99
CA GLU A 108 -24.32 19.63 -5.32
C GLU A 108 -25.04 18.28 -5.25
N ASP A 109 -24.34 17.18 -5.53
CA ASP A 109 -24.85 15.82 -5.46
C ASP A 109 -24.91 15.22 -4.04
N SER A 110 -24.50 15.98 -3.01
CA SER A 110 -24.37 15.51 -1.61
C SER A 110 -23.39 14.34 -1.41
N ARG A 111 -22.54 14.04 -2.40
CA ARG A 111 -21.58 12.91 -2.34
C ARG A 111 -20.16 13.31 -1.97
N ALA A 112 -19.93 14.58 -1.67
CA ALA A 112 -18.66 15.04 -1.13
C ALA A 112 -18.86 16.26 -0.23
N ALA A 113 -18.09 16.31 0.85
CA ALA A 113 -18.09 17.42 1.79
C ALA A 113 -16.67 17.98 1.92
N MET A 114 -16.54 19.30 1.85
CA MET A 114 -15.38 20.01 2.36
C MET A 114 -15.69 20.47 3.77
N ILE A 115 -14.87 20.07 4.73
CA ILE A 115 -15.04 20.36 6.14
C ILE A 115 -13.96 21.36 6.52
N VAL A 116 -14.35 22.46 7.16
CA VAL A 116 -13.43 23.44 7.73
C VAL A 116 -13.73 23.60 9.20
N GLU A 117 -12.70 23.39 10.00
CA GLU A 117 -12.77 23.47 11.45
C GLU A 117 -11.72 24.46 11.94
N GLY A 118 -12.18 25.62 12.40
CA GLY A 118 -11.33 26.71 12.85
C GLY A 118 -11.36 26.85 14.37
N GLY A 119 -10.31 27.41 14.95
CA GLY A 119 -10.29 27.92 16.32
C GLY A 119 -9.70 29.33 16.35
N LYS A 120 -9.99 30.13 17.37
CA LYS A 120 -9.50 31.53 17.46
C LYS A 120 -7.97 31.67 17.45
N TRP A 121 -7.26 30.61 17.82
CA TRP A 121 -5.80 30.63 18.00
C TRP A 121 -5.06 29.49 17.28
N ALA A 122 -5.75 28.68 16.48
CA ALA A 122 -5.19 27.52 15.81
C ALA A 122 -5.52 27.54 14.32
N ASN A 123 -4.60 27.02 13.51
CA ASN A 123 -4.78 26.84 12.07
C ASN A 123 -6.03 26.00 11.83
N ALA A 124 -6.91 26.44 10.92
CA ALA A 124 -8.10 25.68 10.63
C ALA A 124 -7.71 24.33 10.02
N TYR A 125 -8.20 23.25 10.61
CA TYR A 125 -8.19 21.96 9.95
C TYR A 125 -9.17 22.04 8.78
N SER A 126 -8.71 21.63 7.60
CA SER A 126 -9.54 21.57 6.41
C SER A 126 -9.37 20.21 5.76
N ALA A 127 -10.48 19.57 5.42
CA ALA A 127 -10.47 18.25 4.83
C ALA A 127 -11.57 18.07 3.79
N VAL A 128 -11.41 17.03 2.98
CA VAL A 128 -12.42 16.56 2.04
C VAL A 128 -12.72 15.10 2.30
N VAL A 129 -14.00 14.75 2.26
CA VAL A 129 -14.47 13.38 2.34
C VAL A 129 -15.46 13.13 1.21
N TYR A 130 -15.33 11.99 0.54
CA TYR A 130 -16.26 11.53 -0.47
C TYR A 130 -17.15 10.44 0.12
N ILE A 131 -18.43 10.43 -0.25
CA ILE A 131 -19.39 9.40 0.11
C ILE A 131 -19.51 8.46 -1.09
N THR A 132 -18.87 7.30 -0.97
CA THR A 132 -18.68 6.28 -2.01
C THR A 132 -19.89 5.37 -2.12
N ASP A 133 -20.39 4.88 -0.98
CA ASP A 133 -21.64 4.13 -0.88
C ASP A 133 -22.26 4.27 0.53
N PRO A 134 -23.20 5.19 0.76
CA PRO A 134 -23.77 5.44 2.09
C PRO A 134 -24.65 4.29 2.59
N ASP A 135 -24.86 3.27 1.77
CA ASP A 135 -25.55 2.04 2.14
C ASP A 135 -24.61 0.90 2.55
N ASP A 136 -23.30 1.05 2.29
CA ASP A 136 -22.26 0.18 2.80
C ASP A 136 -21.94 0.52 4.27
N GLU A 137 -22.02 -0.47 5.17
CA GLU A 137 -21.76 -0.29 6.60
C GLU A 137 -20.27 -0.15 6.93
N TRP A 138 -19.39 -0.55 6.01
CA TRP A 138 -17.94 -0.64 6.21
C TRP A 138 -17.15 0.36 5.36
N ASN A 139 -17.60 0.63 4.13
CA ASN A 139 -16.91 1.51 3.18
C ASN A 139 -17.79 2.68 2.70
N ALA A 140 -18.52 3.29 3.63
CA ALA A 140 -19.47 4.34 3.30
C ALA A 140 -18.84 5.58 2.64
N CYS A 141 -17.58 5.83 2.95
CA CYS A 141 -16.83 7.01 2.56
C CYS A 141 -15.43 6.66 2.10
N SER A 142 -14.79 7.59 1.37
CA SER A 142 -13.33 7.61 1.21
C SER A 142 -12.65 7.95 2.54
N ASP A 143 -11.32 7.78 2.57
CA ASP A 143 -10.49 8.42 3.59
C ASP A 143 -10.76 9.93 3.67
N VAL A 144 -10.58 10.49 4.87
CA VAL A 144 -10.63 11.93 5.10
C VAL A 144 -9.31 12.55 4.64
N ILE A 145 -9.37 13.39 3.61
CA ILE A 145 -8.20 13.97 2.95
C ILE A 145 -7.86 15.33 3.58
N PRO A 146 -6.79 15.47 4.39
CA PRO A 146 -6.41 16.75 4.97
C PRO A 146 -5.80 17.68 3.91
N LEU A 147 -6.48 18.77 3.58
CA LEU A 147 -6.11 19.66 2.47
C LEU A 147 -4.76 20.35 2.68
N ASN A 148 -4.51 20.87 3.89
CA ASN A 148 -3.26 21.56 4.21
C ASN A 148 -2.03 20.66 3.98
N ARG A 149 -2.13 19.38 4.35
CA ARG A 149 -1.03 18.41 4.16
C ARG A 149 -0.97 17.91 2.71
N SER A 150 -2.13 17.62 2.12
CA SER A 150 -2.20 16.99 0.79
C SER A 150 -1.85 17.95 -0.34
N LEU A 151 -2.09 19.25 -0.17
CA LEU A 151 -1.86 20.25 -1.20
C LEU A 151 -0.61 21.10 -0.97
N ASP A 152 0.11 20.95 0.15
CA ASP A 152 1.25 21.80 0.53
C ASP A 152 2.26 21.98 -0.62
N GLY A 153 2.74 20.88 -1.21
CA GLY A 153 3.71 20.92 -2.31
C GLY A 153 3.18 21.63 -3.56
N ALA A 154 1.93 21.36 -3.95
CA ALA A 154 1.31 21.98 -5.12
C ALA A 154 1.09 23.49 -4.91
N LEU A 155 0.67 23.88 -3.70
CA LEU A 155 0.49 25.28 -3.32
C LEU A 155 1.83 26.02 -3.30
N ARG A 156 2.89 25.43 -2.72
CA ARG A 156 4.25 26.00 -2.78
C ARG A 156 4.72 26.20 -4.20
N ALA A 157 4.54 25.21 -5.07
CA ALA A 157 4.94 25.29 -6.47
C ALA A 157 4.22 26.43 -7.22
N GLU A 158 2.92 26.58 -7.01
CA GLU A 158 2.13 27.63 -7.66
C GLU A 158 2.45 29.03 -7.10
N ILE A 159 2.68 29.17 -5.78
CA ILE A 159 3.13 30.42 -5.18
C ILE A 159 4.53 30.77 -5.70
N LEU A 160 5.44 29.80 -5.78
CA LEU A 160 6.81 29.99 -6.29
C LEU A 160 6.82 30.42 -7.75
N LYS A 161 5.94 29.87 -8.57
CA LYS A 161 5.76 30.27 -9.97
C LYS A 161 5.36 31.74 -10.09
N ARG A 162 4.52 32.24 -9.19
CA ARG A 162 4.10 33.65 -9.14
C ARG A 162 5.15 34.57 -8.52
N HIS A 163 5.98 34.03 -7.62
CA HIS A 163 6.96 34.79 -6.83
C HIS A 163 8.36 34.14 -6.83
N PRO A 164 9.02 33.95 -7.99
CA PRO A 164 10.25 33.17 -8.09
C PRO A 164 11.43 33.77 -7.31
N ARG A 165 11.43 35.09 -7.07
CA ARG A 165 12.46 35.78 -6.27
C ARG A 165 12.33 35.54 -4.76
N LYS A 166 11.24 34.91 -4.31
CA LYS A 166 10.94 34.63 -2.91
C LYS A 166 11.11 33.15 -2.55
N ARG A 167 11.81 32.36 -3.37
CA ARG A 167 12.04 30.92 -3.18
C ARG A 167 12.37 30.54 -1.73
N LYS A 168 13.41 31.14 -1.17
CA LYS A 168 13.85 30.85 0.20
C LYS A 168 12.75 31.10 1.25
N ALA A 169 11.98 32.18 1.11
CA ALA A 169 10.87 32.46 2.02
C ALA A 169 9.71 31.47 1.84
N ILE A 170 9.43 31.03 0.61
CA ILE A 170 8.34 30.09 0.29
C ILE A 170 8.66 28.67 0.76
N GLU A 171 9.93 28.26 0.73
CA GLU A 171 10.39 27.00 1.32
C GLU A 171 10.05 26.93 2.82
N ASP A 172 10.14 28.06 3.52
CA ASP A 172 9.88 28.17 4.97
C ASP A 172 8.42 28.53 5.33
N PHE A 173 7.50 28.60 4.35
CA PHE A 173 6.10 28.94 4.62
C PHE A 173 5.41 27.93 5.52
N VAL A 174 4.57 28.43 6.43
CA VAL A 174 3.41 27.70 6.94
C VAL A 174 2.24 28.02 6.00
N ILE A 175 1.78 27.03 5.23
CA ILE A 175 0.68 27.20 4.30
C ILE A 175 -0.64 26.83 4.98
N GLY A 176 -1.59 27.75 4.92
CA GLY A 176 -3.00 27.50 5.21
C GLY A 176 -3.78 27.43 3.89
N ALA A 177 -4.58 26.39 3.73
CA ALA A 177 -5.46 26.16 2.60
C ALA A 177 -6.90 26.00 3.11
N TYR A 178 -7.74 26.99 2.82
CA TYR A 178 -9.11 27.07 3.32
C TYR A 178 -10.07 26.89 2.14
N PRO A 179 -10.80 25.76 2.04
CA PRO A 179 -11.76 25.57 0.97
C PRO A 179 -12.90 26.60 1.06
N VAL A 180 -13.21 27.18 -0.09
CA VAL A 180 -14.24 28.20 -0.26
C VAL A 180 -15.50 27.58 -0.85
N LYS A 181 -15.36 26.88 -1.98
CA LYS A 181 -16.47 26.23 -2.69
C LYS A 181 -15.98 25.22 -3.71
N TRP A 182 -16.85 24.30 -4.08
CA TRP A 182 -16.70 23.47 -5.26
C TRP A 182 -16.81 24.34 -6.53
N THR A 183 -15.95 24.09 -7.50
CA THR A 183 -15.95 24.73 -8.82
C THR A 183 -16.12 23.72 -9.95
N GLY A 184 -16.16 22.43 -9.63
CA GLY A 184 -16.43 21.31 -10.51
C GLY A 184 -16.53 20.02 -9.71
N GLU A 185 -16.70 18.90 -10.41
CA GLU A 185 -16.91 17.57 -9.78
C GLU A 185 -15.79 17.20 -8.79
N ASN A 186 -14.54 17.43 -9.18
CA ASN A 186 -13.35 17.24 -8.36
C ASN A 186 -12.48 18.50 -8.33
N ARG A 187 -13.11 19.68 -8.34
CA ARG A 187 -12.38 20.97 -8.35
C ARG A 187 -12.89 21.86 -7.24
N ILE A 188 -11.97 22.46 -6.52
CA ILE A 188 -12.28 23.34 -5.40
C ILE A 188 -11.52 24.65 -5.51
N LEU A 189 -12.15 25.73 -5.07
CA LEU A 189 -11.50 27.01 -4.86
C LEU A 189 -11.05 27.09 -3.40
N LEU A 190 -9.78 27.42 -3.19
CA LEU A 190 -9.14 27.61 -1.90
C LEU A 190 -8.77 29.07 -1.70
N ASP A 191 -8.98 29.59 -0.50
CA ASP A 191 -8.23 30.72 0.03
C ASP A 191 -6.92 30.20 0.62
N VAL A 192 -5.80 30.73 0.16
CA VAL A 192 -4.46 30.23 0.48
C VAL A 192 -3.66 31.34 1.11
N THR A 193 -3.16 31.09 2.32
CA THR A 193 -2.24 31.97 3.03
C THR A 193 -0.89 31.29 3.17
N GLY A 194 0.19 32.03 2.98
CA GLY A 194 1.55 31.58 3.26
C GLY A 194 2.27 32.61 4.09
N GLU A 195 2.72 32.23 5.29
CA GLU A 195 3.45 33.10 6.20
C GLU A 195 4.76 32.43 6.61
N VAL A 196 5.85 33.19 6.65
CA VAL A 196 7.12 32.74 7.23
C VAL A 196 7.06 32.97 8.74
N PRO A 197 7.67 32.12 9.60
CA PRO A 197 7.88 32.43 11.01
C PRO A 197 8.39 33.87 11.24
N LYS A 198 7.90 34.53 12.30
CA LYS A 198 8.05 35.98 12.56
C LYS A 198 9.50 36.48 12.65
N ASP A 199 10.47 35.58 12.72
CA ASP A 199 11.91 35.79 12.77
C ASP A 199 12.60 35.81 11.39
N LEU A 200 11.86 35.51 10.31
CA LEU A 200 12.35 35.46 8.92
C LEU A 200 11.63 36.50 8.02
N ASP A 201 12.13 36.68 6.79
CA ASP A 201 11.73 37.70 5.78
C ASP A 201 10.22 38.04 5.77
N SER A 202 9.85 39.30 5.54
CA SER A 202 8.48 39.82 5.65
C SER A 202 7.55 39.40 4.49
N PHE A 203 7.81 38.27 3.84
CA PHE A 203 7.05 37.83 2.69
C PHE A 203 5.81 37.05 3.15
N PHE A 204 4.64 37.64 2.92
CA PHE A 204 3.34 37.04 3.16
C PHE A 204 2.64 36.84 1.82
N TYR A 205 2.03 35.67 1.64
CA TYR A 205 1.18 35.36 0.50
C TYR A 205 -0.27 35.23 0.97
N GLU A 206 -1.18 35.87 0.24
CA GLU A 206 -2.61 35.66 0.36
C GLU A 206 -3.20 35.68 -1.05
N GLY A 207 -3.95 34.64 -1.40
CA GLY A 207 -4.54 34.53 -2.72
C GLY A 207 -5.56 33.41 -2.82
N LYS A 208 -6.32 33.40 -3.91
CA LYS A 208 -7.21 32.29 -4.24
C LYS A 208 -6.54 31.37 -5.24
N LEU A 209 -6.58 30.07 -4.98
CA LEU A 209 -6.07 29.04 -5.87
C LEU A 209 -7.13 27.98 -6.11
N GLU A 210 -7.22 27.49 -7.35
CA GLU A 210 -8.12 26.39 -7.69
C GLU A 210 -7.31 25.10 -7.68
N ALA A 211 -7.78 24.10 -6.94
CA ALA A 211 -7.16 22.79 -6.85
C ALA A 211 -8.06 21.72 -7.45
N ASN A 212 -7.46 20.75 -8.12
CA ASN A 212 -8.14 19.53 -8.51
C ASN A 212 -7.89 18.48 -7.41
N LEU A 213 -8.97 17.87 -6.93
CA LEU A 213 -8.93 16.83 -5.90
C LEU A 213 -8.95 15.44 -6.56
N PRO A 214 -8.42 14.40 -5.89
CA PRO A 214 -8.57 13.03 -6.36
C PRO A 214 -10.05 12.62 -6.25
N GLY A 215 -10.56 11.84 -7.20
CA GLY A 215 -11.92 11.30 -7.10
C GLY A 215 -12.05 10.27 -5.97
N PRO A 216 -13.27 9.72 -5.75
CA PRO A 216 -13.55 8.79 -4.65
C PRO A 216 -12.81 7.43 -4.74
N ASN A 217 -12.31 7.04 -5.91
CA ASN A 217 -11.59 5.78 -6.14
C ASN A 217 -10.13 6.07 -6.49
N LEU A 218 -9.26 6.04 -5.48
CA LEU A 218 -7.78 6.07 -5.54
C LEU A 218 -7.09 7.28 -6.22
N VAL A 219 -5.90 7.56 -5.68
CA VAL A 219 -4.89 8.48 -6.21
C VAL A 219 -4.44 8.02 -7.60
N THR A 220 -4.70 8.83 -8.61
CA THR A 220 -3.87 8.96 -9.82
C THR A 220 -3.80 10.42 -10.20
N ILE A 221 -2.59 10.92 -10.54
CA ILE A 221 -2.43 12.17 -11.29
C ILE A 221 -2.09 11.81 -12.72
N GLY A 222 -3.00 12.13 -13.64
CA GLY A 222 -2.77 12.15 -15.08
C GLY A 222 -3.89 11.44 -15.87
N ASN A 223 -4.39 12.11 -16.93
CA ASN A 223 -5.20 11.46 -17.96
C ASN A 223 -4.51 10.17 -18.44
N PRO A 224 -5.26 9.12 -18.85
CA PRO A 224 -4.69 8.13 -19.72
C PRO A 224 -4.39 8.82 -21.06
N PRO A 225 -3.13 8.87 -21.56
CA PRO A 225 -3.00 8.73 -22.99
C PRO A 225 -3.44 7.30 -23.29
N GLY A 226 -4.46 7.15 -24.13
CA GLY A 226 -4.80 5.84 -24.66
C GLY A 226 -3.52 5.13 -25.14
N ARG A 227 -3.52 3.80 -25.03
CA ARG A 227 -2.64 2.94 -25.85
C ARG A 227 -2.66 3.50 -27.28
N GLY A 228 -1.62 4.24 -27.64
CA GLY A 228 -1.65 5.16 -28.78
C GLY A 228 -0.44 6.10 -28.81
N GLY A 229 0.68 5.68 -28.23
CA GLY A 229 2.00 6.19 -28.57
C GLY A 229 2.85 4.95 -28.83
N ASP A 230 3.53 4.89 -29.97
CA ASP A 230 4.45 3.80 -30.30
C ASP A 230 5.39 3.57 -29.12
N THR A 231 5.24 2.44 -28.43
CA THR A 231 6.22 1.99 -27.44
C THR A 231 7.57 2.05 -28.17
N PRO A 232 8.56 2.80 -27.68
CA PRO A 232 9.86 2.80 -28.32
C PRO A 232 10.31 1.34 -28.37
N THR A 233 10.54 0.82 -29.58
CA THR A 233 11.14 -0.49 -29.76
C THR A 233 12.53 -0.42 -29.17
N VAL A 234 12.67 -0.88 -27.92
CA VAL A 234 13.95 -1.10 -27.28
C VAL A 234 14.66 -2.19 -28.06
N ASP A 235 15.93 -1.98 -28.39
CA ASP A 235 16.75 -3.01 -29.01
C ASP A 235 16.77 -4.23 -28.10
N ALA A 236 16.45 -5.42 -28.64
CA ALA A 236 16.43 -6.66 -27.88
C ALA A 236 17.78 -6.95 -27.22
N GLU A 237 18.89 -6.45 -27.78
CA GLU A 237 20.24 -6.56 -27.21
C GLU A 237 20.45 -5.66 -25.98
N LEU A 238 19.59 -4.68 -25.75
CA LEU A 238 19.66 -3.72 -24.64
C LEU A 238 18.40 -3.74 -23.76
N GLN A 239 17.48 -4.67 -24.00
CA GLN A 239 16.24 -4.72 -23.25
C GLN A 239 16.44 -5.38 -21.88
N ILE A 240 15.93 -4.74 -20.84
CA ILE A 240 15.78 -5.29 -19.50
C ILE A 240 14.40 -5.96 -19.42
N THR A 241 14.40 -7.22 -18.97
CA THR A 241 13.19 -7.99 -18.65
C THR A 241 13.29 -8.51 -17.21
N ALA A 242 12.25 -9.15 -16.70
CA ALA A 242 12.25 -9.79 -15.38
C ALA A 242 13.41 -10.79 -15.21
N ASN A 243 13.93 -11.37 -16.31
CA ASN A 243 14.91 -12.47 -16.25
C ASN A 243 16.19 -12.18 -17.06
N SER A 244 16.35 -10.99 -17.64
CA SER A 244 17.44 -10.73 -18.59
C SER A 244 17.84 -9.27 -18.71
N ALA A 245 19.13 -9.05 -18.99
CA ALA A 245 19.64 -7.81 -19.52
C ALA A 245 20.25 -8.09 -20.91
N GLY A 246 19.54 -7.67 -21.95
CA GLY A 246 19.89 -8.02 -23.32
C GLY A 246 19.94 -9.54 -23.52
N PRO A 247 21.03 -10.09 -24.08
CA PRO A 247 21.12 -11.52 -24.36
C PRO A 247 21.50 -12.37 -23.14
N ILE A 248 21.95 -11.77 -22.03
CA ILE A 248 22.30 -12.48 -20.79
C ILE A 248 21.04 -12.69 -19.96
N ARG A 249 20.83 -13.92 -19.48
CA ARG A 249 19.66 -14.32 -18.68
C ARG A 249 20.07 -14.98 -17.37
N ILE A 250 19.22 -14.87 -16.37
CA ILE A 250 19.31 -15.69 -15.15
C ILE A 250 19.25 -17.17 -15.54
N GLY A 251 20.01 -18.00 -14.83
CA GLY A 251 20.14 -19.44 -15.06
C GLY A 251 21.12 -19.84 -16.16
N MET A 252 21.56 -18.90 -17.03
CA MET A 252 22.67 -19.16 -17.96
C MET A 252 23.96 -19.42 -17.17
N THR A 253 24.84 -20.26 -17.71
CA THR A 253 26.20 -20.32 -17.17
C THR A 253 27.02 -19.09 -17.56
N ILE A 254 28.05 -18.73 -16.80
CA ILE A 254 28.96 -17.63 -17.17
C ILE A 254 29.59 -17.88 -18.56
N GLY A 255 29.89 -19.13 -18.89
CA GLY A 255 30.37 -19.51 -20.22
C GLY A 255 29.35 -19.28 -21.34
N GLU A 256 28.05 -19.45 -21.08
CA GLU A 256 26.98 -19.12 -22.02
C GLU A 256 26.84 -17.62 -22.21
N ALA A 257 26.85 -16.85 -21.11
CA ALA A 257 26.82 -15.39 -21.15
C ALA A 257 27.99 -14.81 -21.95
N ARG A 258 29.20 -15.33 -21.75
CA ARG A 258 30.39 -14.93 -22.53
C ARG A 258 30.25 -15.23 -24.02
N ARG A 259 29.60 -16.34 -24.40
CA ARG A 259 29.33 -16.66 -25.81
C ARG A 259 28.25 -15.76 -26.42
N ALA A 260 27.27 -15.36 -25.62
CA ALA A 260 26.21 -14.44 -26.03
C ALA A 260 26.77 -13.03 -26.27
N MET A 261 27.67 -12.56 -25.41
CA MET A 261 28.31 -11.25 -25.49
C MET A 261 29.72 -11.32 -26.10
N LYS A 262 29.81 -11.72 -27.37
CA LYS A 262 31.08 -12.11 -28.04
C LYS A 262 32.24 -11.10 -27.97
N ASN A 263 31.94 -9.80 -27.87
CA ASN A 263 32.95 -8.74 -27.87
C ASN A 263 33.12 -8.08 -26.49
N ALA A 264 32.42 -8.55 -25.46
CA ALA A 264 32.54 -8.01 -24.11
C ALA A 264 33.70 -8.69 -23.35
N SER A 265 34.37 -7.94 -22.47
CA SER A 265 35.28 -8.50 -21.48
C SER A 265 34.47 -9.01 -20.28
N PHE A 266 34.94 -10.09 -19.66
CA PHE A 266 34.36 -10.68 -18.46
C PHE A 266 35.49 -10.79 -17.43
N GLU A 267 35.39 -9.98 -16.39
CA GLU A 267 36.45 -9.80 -15.40
C GLU A 267 35.91 -10.11 -14.01
N ARG A 268 36.75 -10.75 -13.20
CA ARG A 268 36.44 -11.01 -11.80
C ARG A 268 36.46 -9.68 -11.05
N SER A 269 35.45 -9.45 -10.21
CA SER A 269 35.43 -8.33 -9.26
C SER A 269 34.70 -8.71 -7.99
N SER A 270 34.58 -7.77 -7.06
CA SER A 270 33.76 -7.89 -5.85
C SER A 270 32.94 -6.63 -5.63
N ASP A 271 31.93 -6.71 -4.77
CA ASP A 271 31.23 -5.54 -4.26
C ASP A 271 31.97 -4.92 -3.07
N GLY A 272 31.30 -3.98 -2.39
CA GLY A 272 31.83 -3.29 -1.21
C GLY A 272 32.05 -4.20 0.00
N GLU A 273 31.46 -5.41 0.01
CA GLU A 273 31.55 -6.39 1.09
C GLU A 273 32.48 -7.56 0.76
N GLY A 274 32.97 -7.61 -0.49
CA GLY A 274 33.87 -8.67 -0.95
C GLY A 274 33.16 -9.86 -1.57
N ILE A 275 31.84 -9.79 -1.81
CA ILE A 275 31.11 -10.86 -2.51
C ILE A 275 31.62 -10.94 -3.94
N ALA A 276 31.99 -12.15 -4.39
CA ALA A 276 32.52 -12.35 -5.72
C ALA A 276 31.44 -12.15 -6.78
N MET A 277 31.83 -11.51 -7.87
CA MET A 277 30.96 -11.27 -9.03
C MET A 277 31.79 -11.28 -10.32
N VAL A 278 31.08 -11.28 -11.45
CA VAL A 278 31.68 -11.13 -12.78
C VAL A 278 31.21 -9.82 -13.41
N SER A 279 32.15 -8.90 -13.60
CA SER A 279 31.94 -7.65 -14.34
C SER A 279 31.93 -7.92 -15.84
N VAL A 280 30.88 -7.47 -16.53
CA VAL A 280 30.76 -7.54 -17.99
C VAL A 280 30.99 -6.14 -18.56
N ILE A 281 32.08 -5.97 -19.29
CA ILE A 281 32.50 -4.70 -19.90
C ILE A 281 32.17 -4.76 -21.39
N PRO A 282 31.16 -4.00 -21.88
CA PRO A 282 30.82 -4.00 -23.30
C PRO A 282 31.98 -3.55 -24.19
N ASP A 283 31.96 -3.98 -25.44
CA ASP A 283 32.98 -3.62 -26.44
C ASP A 283 33.14 -2.09 -26.55
N GLY A 284 34.39 -1.63 -26.56
CA GLY A 284 34.72 -0.21 -26.60
C GLY A 284 34.43 0.59 -25.32
N LYS A 285 34.00 -0.04 -24.22
CA LYS A 285 33.85 0.60 -22.90
C LYS A 285 35.01 0.24 -21.96
N THR A 286 35.20 1.09 -20.95
CA THR A 286 36.21 0.92 -19.89
C THR A 286 35.61 0.57 -18.53
N GLU A 287 34.29 0.61 -18.42
CA GLU A 287 33.55 0.35 -17.19
C GLU A 287 32.55 -0.79 -17.42
N ALA A 288 32.28 -1.55 -16.36
CA ALA A 288 31.31 -2.64 -16.39
C ALA A 288 29.90 -2.08 -16.65
N GLY A 289 29.22 -2.63 -17.66
CA GLY A 289 27.83 -2.29 -17.93
C GLY A 289 26.84 -3.18 -17.21
N LEU A 290 27.25 -4.42 -16.92
CA LEU A 290 26.51 -5.41 -16.14
C LEU A 290 27.45 -6.05 -15.11
N ARG A 291 26.88 -6.51 -13.99
CA ARG A 291 27.54 -7.38 -13.02
C ARG A 291 26.70 -8.64 -12.84
N LEU A 292 27.35 -9.80 -12.82
CA LEU A 292 26.71 -11.11 -12.70
C LEU A 292 27.12 -11.75 -11.39
N TYR A 293 26.13 -12.24 -10.65
CA TYR A 293 26.35 -13.00 -9.43
C TYR A 293 25.97 -14.45 -9.70
N ALA A 294 26.82 -15.38 -9.27
CA ALA A 294 26.72 -16.79 -9.65
C ALA A 294 27.07 -17.75 -8.50
N GLY A 295 26.77 -17.36 -7.26
CA GLY A 295 27.02 -18.16 -6.06
C GLY A 295 28.49 -18.33 -5.66
N GLU A 296 29.42 -17.61 -6.30
CA GLU A 296 30.84 -17.70 -5.99
C GLU A 296 31.18 -16.83 -4.76
N GLU A 297 31.88 -17.39 -3.77
CA GLU A 297 32.21 -16.69 -2.51
C GLU A 297 33.59 -16.02 -2.53
N ASP A 298 34.53 -16.54 -3.32
CA ASP A 298 35.93 -16.07 -3.33
C ASP A 298 36.21 -15.14 -4.53
N PRO A 299 36.37 -13.82 -4.31
CA PRO A 299 36.66 -12.87 -5.39
C PRO A 299 38.06 -13.00 -5.98
N ASP A 300 38.98 -13.74 -5.35
CA ASP A 300 40.33 -13.98 -5.88
C ASP A 300 40.38 -15.25 -6.76
N SER A 301 39.30 -16.04 -6.78
CA SER A 301 39.20 -17.26 -7.59
C SER A 301 39.01 -16.97 -9.09
N GLU A 302 39.47 -17.91 -9.93
CA GLU A 302 39.18 -17.85 -11.37
C GLU A 302 37.68 -17.92 -11.65
N ILE A 303 37.24 -17.31 -12.77
CA ILE A 303 35.84 -17.35 -13.19
C ILE A 303 35.42 -18.78 -13.55
N ASP A 304 34.51 -19.37 -12.77
CA ASP A 304 33.89 -20.64 -13.14
C ASP A 304 32.88 -20.42 -14.28
N LEU A 305 33.25 -20.89 -15.48
CA LEU A 305 32.39 -20.81 -16.66
C LEU A 305 31.15 -21.74 -16.58
N GLY A 306 31.15 -22.70 -15.66
CA GLY A 306 30.03 -23.58 -15.36
C GLY A 306 29.04 -23.01 -14.34
N ALA A 307 29.44 -22.01 -13.55
CA ALA A 307 28.57 -21.38 -12.57
C ALA A 307 27.36 -20.70 -13.23
N LYS A 308 26.19 -20.83 -12.62
CA LYS A 308 24.93 -20.29 -13.12
C LYS A 308 24.69 -18.90 -12.55
N ILE A 309 24.23 -17.99 -13.40
CA ILE A 309 23.86 -16.63 -13.01
C ILE A 309 22.60 -16.69 -12.15
N GLU A 310 22.68 -16.17 -10.93
CA GLU A 310 21.60 -16.12 -9.95
C GLU A 310 20.88 -14.77 -9.99
N PHE A 311 21.62 -13.68 -10.18
CA PHE A 311 21.04 -12.36 -10.44
C PHE A 311 21.99 -11.48 -11.27
N ILE A 312 21.41 -10.46 -11.90
CA ILE A 312 22.12 -9.52 -12.79
C ILE A 312 21.91 -8.10 -12.26
N GLU A 313 22.99 -7.33 -12.12
CA GLU A 313 22.90 -5.90 -11.81
C GLU A 313 23.32 -5.08 -13.03
N VAL A 314 22.42 -4.19 -13.47
CA VAL A 314 22.59 -3.31 -14.64
C VAL A 314 23.08 -1.93 -14.18
N TRP A 315 24.18 -1.48 -14.76
CA TRP A 315 24.84 -0.20 -14.47
C TRP A 315 24.86 0.75 -15.67
N ASP A 316 24.68 0.22 -16.88
CA ASP A 316 24.76 0.98 -18.12
C ASP A 316 23.39 1.53 -18.52
N GLN A 317 23.30 2.86 -18.64
CA GLN A 317 22.10 3.58 -19.07
C GLN A 317 21.61 3.19 -20.49
N ALA A 318 22.44 2.50 -21.28
CA ALA A 318 22.03 2.00 -22.58
C ALA A 318 20.94 0.91 -22.47
N TYR A 319 20.89 0.18 -21.34
CA TYR A 319 19.87 -0.83 -21.11
C TYR A 319 18.58 -0.21 -20.59
N GLN A 320 17.45 -0.67 -21.14
CA GLN A 320 16.14 -0.09 -20.86
C GLN A 320 15.08 -1.18 -20.65
N THR A 321 14.22 -0.97 -19.66
CA THR A 321 12.97 -1.72 -19.52
C THR A 321 12.04 -1.46 -20.72
N ALA A 322 11.00 -2.27 -20.89
CA ALA A 322 9.98 -2.04 -21.92
C ALA A 322 9.30 -0.66 -21.80
N ASP A 323 9.28 -0.09 -20.60
CA ASP A 323 8.74 1.24 -20.29
C ASP A 323 9.75 2.38 -20.51
N GLY A 324 10.95 2.09 -21.01
CA GLY A 324 12.00 3.07 -21.28
C GLY A 324 12.74 3.56 -20.03
N ILE A 325 12.56 2.88 -18.89
CA ILE A 325 13.29 3.17 -17.65
C ILE A 325 14.68 2.53 -17.70
N SER A 326 15.73 3.30 -17.36
CA SER A 326 17.13 2.90 -17.36
C SER A 326 17.86 3.39 -16.11
N VAL A 327 19.13 3.00 -15.97
CA VAL A 327 20.03 3.66 -15.04
C VAL A 327 20.09 5.17 -15.33
N SER A 328 20.24 5.97 -14.28
CA SER A 328 20.21 7.44 -14.27
C SER A 328 18.86 8.09 -14.63
N THR A 329 17.80 7.33 -14.89
CA THR A 329 16.44 7.89 -14.98
C THR A 329 16.10 8.61 -13.66
N PRO A 330 15.57 9.85 -13.70
CA PRO A 330 15.14 10.53 -12.49
C PRO A 330 14.09 9.71 -11.73
N LEU A 331 14.19 9.64 -10.40
CA LEU A 331 13.30 8.83 -9.58
C LEU A 331 11.83 9.27 -9.72
N GLU A 332 11.60 10.57 -9.89
CA GLU A 332 10.27 11.12 -10.18
C GLU A 332 9.70 10.58 -11.50
N THR A 333 10.51 10.44 -12.54
CA THR A 333 10.08 9.88 -13.83
C THR A 333 9.71 8.41 -13.69
N ALA A 334 10.54 7.62 -13.01
CA ALA A 334 10.27 6.21 -12.76
C ALA A 334 9.01 6.03 -11.89
N ALA A 335 8.87 6.83 -10.82
CA ALA A 335 7.68 6.81 -9.97
C ALA A 335 6.41 7.13 -10.78
N ASN A 336 6.42 8.15 -11.62
CA ASN A 336 5.26 8.48 -12.46
C ASN A 336 4.91 7.35 -13.45
N GLN A 337 5.91 6.67 -14.00
CA GLN A 337 5.71 5.53 -14.89
C GLN A 337 5.08 4.33 -14.16
N PHE A 338 5.54 4.05 -12.94
CA PHE A 338 5.13 2.89 -12.15
C PHE A 338 4.06 3.19 -11.09
N GLY A 339 3.18 4.16 -11.38
CA GLY A 339 2.00 4.43 -10.55
C GLY A 339 2.26 5.10 -9.20
N GLY A 340 3.47 5.60 -8.97
CA GLY A 340 3.90 6.31 -7.77
C GLY A 340 4.93 5.55 -6.95
N LEU A 341 5.48 6.25 -5.97
CA LEU A 341 6.38 5.67 -4.97
C LEU A 341 5.55 4.96 -3.89
N ARG A 342 5.89 3.70 -3.58
CA ARG A 342 5.35 3.01 -2.40
C ARG A 342 6.21 3.30 -1.18
N GLU A 343 7.51 3.07 -1.29
CA GLU A 343 8.49 3.33 -0.23
C GLU A 343 9.94 3.34 -0.77
N LEU A 344 10.82 4.00 -0.04
CA LEU A 344 12.27 3.82 -0.10
C LEU A 344 12.73 3.18 1.20
N THR A 345 13.67 2.25 1.09
CA THR A 345 14.29 1.59 2.23
C THR A 345 15.80 1.73 2.18
N ILE A 346 16.44 1.81 3.35
CA ILE A 346 17.88 1.71 3.50
C ILE A 346 18.21 0.27 3.91
N SER A 347 19.11 -0.39 3.19
CA SER A 347 19.63 -1.70 3.61
C SER A 347 20.43 -1.58 4.90
N GLU A 348 20.22 -2.48 5.85
CA GLU A 348 20.86 -2.46 7.16
C GLU A 348 22.39 -2.58 7.05
N ILE A 349 22.85 -3.43 6.13
CA ILE A 349 24.26 -3.84 6.07
C ILE A 349 25.10 -2.82 5.28
N GLU A 350 24.59 -2.34 4.15
CA GLU A 350 25.37 -1.55 3.20
C GLU A 350 24.93 -0.09 3.07
N ALA A 351 23.90 0.31 3.81
CA ALA A 351 23.26 1.62 3.70
C ALA A 351 22.88 1.99 2.24
N ARG A 352 22.53 0.99 1.42
CA ARG A 352 22.08 1.18 0.04
C ARG A 352 20.59 1.52 0.06
N GLU A 353 20.19 2.46 -0.79
CA GLU A 353 18.79 2.85 -0.90
C GLU A 353 18.09 2.13 -2.04
N TYR A 354 16.96 1.53 -1.73
CA TYR A 354 16.12 0.82 -2.67
C TYR A 354 14.76 1.48 -2.76
N VAL A 355 14.15 1.45 -3.94
CA VAL A 355 12.79 1.94 -4.15
C VAL A 355 11.84 0.81 -4.54
N ARG A 356 10.67 0.81 -3.91
CA ARG A 356 9.50 0.04 -4.34
C ARG A 356 8.44 1.00 -4.90
N PHE A 357 7.93 0.68 -6.09
CA PHE A 357 6.84 1.42 -6.72
C PHE A 357 5.49 0.77 -6.43
N VAL A 358 4.40 1.51 -6.66
CA VAL A 358 3.04 0.98 -6.54
C VAL A 358 2.82 -0.14 -7.57
N GLN A 359 3.27 0.07 -8.81
CA GLN A 359 3.26 -0.93 -9.87
C GLN A 359 4.70 -1.43 -10.10
N GLN A 360 5.24 -2.13 -9.09
CA GLN A 360 6.58 -2.70 -9.17
C GLN A 360 6.66 -3.72 -10.32
N PRO A 361 7.58 -3.54 -11.29
CA PRO A 361 7.86 -4.57 -12.29
C PRO A 361 8.39 -5.85 -11.63
N SER A 362 7.79 -6.98 -11.98
CA SER A 362 8.23 -8.32 -11.55
C SER A 362 9.71 -8.54 -11.80
N GLY A 363 10.39 -9.12 -10.80
CA GLY A 363 11.79 -9.52 -10.87
C GLY A 363 12.81 -8.40 -10.95
N LEU A 364 12.38 -7.14 -10.89
CA LEU A 364 13.26 -5.98 -10.90
C LEU A 364 13.30 -5.32 -9.53
N VAL A 365 14.50 -4.98 -9.08
CA VAL A 365 14.76 -4.18 -7.89
C VAL A 365 15.54 -2.94 -8.32
N PHE A 366 15.15 -1.77 -7.81
CA PHE A 366 15.74 -0.50 -8.21
C PHE A 366 16.53 0.09 -7.06
N ARG A 367 17.85 0.19 -7.24
CA ARG A 367 18.69 0.97 -6.35
C ARG A 367 18.62 2.43 -6.76
N VAL A 368 18.57 3.32 -5.78
CA VAL A 368 18.52 4.76 -6.01
C VAL A 368 19.69 5.45 -5.34
N ASN A 369 20.02 6.63 -5.85
CA ASN A 369 20.96 7.52 -5.17
C ASN A 369 20.62 8.99 -5.43
N HIS A 370 21.26 9.86 -4.66
CA HIS A 370 21.31 11.28 -4.92
C HIS A 370 22.78 11.72 -5.03
N PRO A 371 23.14 12.67 -5.93
CA PRO A 371 24.54 13.08 -6.11
C PRO A 371 25.23 13.61 -4.84
N ASP A 372 24.45 14.25 -3.97
CA ASP A 372 25.00 14.94 -2.79
C ASP A 372 24.82 14.18 -1.47
N ASP A 373 23.96 13.16 -1.40
CA ASP A 373 23.58 12.47 -0.16
C ASP A 373 22.65 11.26 -0.45
N SER A 374 21.83 10.84 0.53
CA SER A 374 20.72 9.92 0.34
C SER A 374 19.62 10.45 -0.60
N ALA A 375 19.03 9.55 -1.37
CA ALA A 375 17.85 9.76 -2.20
C ALA A 375 16.58 10.00 -1.37
N GLY A 376 16.38 9.27 -0.28
CA GLY A 376 15.23 9.37 0.60
C GLY A 376 15.29 10.55 1.57
N ILE A 377 14.12 11.02 1.99
CA ILE A 377 13.96 11.97 3.09
C ILE A 377 13.48 11.18 4.30
N TYR A 378 14.42 10.71 5.12
CA TYR A 378 14.13 9.88 6.28
C TYR A 378 13.74 10.72 7.49
N GLY A 379 12.78 10.19 8.25
CA GLY A 379 12.31 10.77 9.50
C GLY A 379 13.12 10.24 10.69
N PRO A 380 12.55 10.26 11.90
CA PRO A 380 13.17 9.64 13.07
C PRO A 380 13.26 8.11 12.98
N ASP A 381 12.43 7.48 12.14
CA ASP A 381 12.63 6.10 11.69
C ASP A 381 13.58 6.13 10.48
N PRO A 382 14.85 5.71 10.63
CA PRO A 382 15.89 6.03 9.66
C PRO A 382 15.94 5.05 8.49
N TYR A 383 15.07 4.03 8.44
CA TYR A 383 15.21 2.94 7.48
C TYR A 383 14.14 2.91 6.38
N ILE A 384 13.00 3.59 6.57
CA ILE A 384 11.89 3.62 5.58
C ILE A 384 11.37 5.04 5.39
N THR A 385 11.07 5.42 4.15
CA THR A 385 10.39 6.69 3.84
C THR A 385 9.52 6.60 2.60
N LYS A 386 8.48 7.44 2.52
CA LYS A 386 7.64 7.62 1.32
C LYS A 386 7.97 8.91 0.58
N LYS A 387 9.14 9.50 0.85
CA LYS A 387 9.58 10.80 0.29
C LYS A 387 11.01 10.71 -0.20
N PHE A 388 11.30 11.39 -1.30
CA PHE A 388 12.64 11.46 -1.87
C PHE A 388 13.04 12.91 -2.20
N LYS A 389 14.34 13.16 -2.26
CA LYS A 389 14.93 14.47 -2.56
C LYS A 389 14.85 14.75 -4.07
N PRO A 390 14.56 16.00 -4.47
CA PRO A 390 14.66 16.41 -5.87
C PRO A 390 16.05 16.12 -6.43
N GLY A 391 16.14 15.50 -7.61
CA GLY A 391 17.41 15.10 -8.20
C GLY A 391 17.85 13.67 -7.89
N ALA A 392 17.09 12.94 -7.07
CA ALA A 392 17.28 11.50 -6.90
C ALA A 392 17.06 10.77 -8.24
N LYS A 393 17.82 9.71 -8.47
CA LYS A 393 17.82 8.94 -9.72
C LYS A 393 18.03 7.46 -9.46
N LEU A 394 17.66 6.64 -10.44
CA LEU A 394 18.00 5.23 -10.46
C LEU A 394 19.52 5.08 -10.61
N PHE A 395 20.11 4.30 -9.71
CA PHE A 395 21.55 4.09 -9.63
C PHE A 395 21.98 2.78 -10.28
N SER A 396 21.26 1.70 -10.00
CA SER A 396 21.37 0.41 -10.68
C SER A 396 20.00 -0.27 -10.73
N ILE A 397 19.85 -1.23 -11.65
CA ILE A 397 18.66 -2.08 -11.76
C ILE A 397 19.11 -3.51 -11.55
N GLU A 398 18.65 -4.13 -10.48
CA GLU A 398 18.92 -5.53 -10.14
C GLU A 398 17.79 -6.41 -10.71
N ILE A 399 18.16 -7.55 -11.27
CA ILE A 399 17.27 -8.52 -11.90
C ILE A 399 17.43 -9.83 -11.15
N TYR A 400 16.41 -10.22 -10.38
CA TYR A 400 16.38 -11.43 -9.55
C TYR A 400 15.57 -12.58 -10.17
N GLY A 401 14.85 -12.31 -11.27
CA GLY A 401 13.94 -13.29 -11.86
C GLY A 401 12.54 -13.18 -11.27
N PRO A 402 11.58 -14.00 -11.72
CA PRO A 402 10.20 -13.92 -11.28
C PRO A 402 10.13 -14.24 -9.78
N ASP A 403 9.31 -13.48 -9.06
CA ASP A 403 9.09 -13.65 -7.62
C ASP A 403 7.64 -14.06 -7.40
N VAL A 404 7.44 -15.28 -6.88
CA VAL A 404 6.10 -15.85 -6.70
C VAL A 404 5.26 -15.01 -5.73
N MET A 405 5.89 -14.31 -4.78
CA MET A 405 5.21 -13.45 -3.81
C MET A 405 4.56 -12.23 -4.47
N SER A 406 5.21 -11.65 -5.48
CA SER A 406 4.67 -10.50 -6.23
C SER A 406 3.82 -10.90 -7.44
N ASP A 407 4.17 -12.02 -8.07
CA ASP A 407 3.69 -12.35 -9.40
C ASP A 407 2.43 -13.20 -9.36
N ASP A 408 2.31 -14.08 -8.37
CA ASP A 408 1.18 -14.96 -8.23
C ASP A 408 0.08 -14.39 -7.31
N SER A 409 -1.06 -15.06 -7.30
CA SER A 409 -2.24 -14.70 -6.54
C SER A 409 -3.05 -15.96 -6.27
N VAL A 410 -3.83 -15.98 -5.20
CA VAL A 410 -4.78 -17.05 -4.90
C VAL A 410 -6.18 -16.44 -4.97
N ALA A 411 -7.01 -16.94 -5.90
CA ALA A 411 -8.31 -16.34 -6.20
C ALA A 411 -8.24 -14.86 -6.64
N GLY A 412 -7.11 -14.41 -7.19
CA GLY A 412 -6.88 -13.01 -7.57
C GLY A 412 -6.43 -12.10 -6.42
N ILE A 413 -6.28 -12.65 -5.21
CA ILE A 413 -5.75 -11.96 -4.03
C ILE A 413 -4.24 -12.17 -3.99
N LYS A 414 -3.48 -11.09 -3.80
CA LYS A 414 -2.02 -11.09 -3.74
C LYS A 414 -1.53 -10.80 -2.33
N ILE A 415 -0.26 -11.10 -2.07
CA ILE A 415 0.46 -10.43 -0.98
C ILE A 415 0.37 -8.91 -1.19
N ASP A 416 0.29 -8.16 -0.10
CA ASP A 416 0.06 -6.72 -0.07
C ASP A 416 -1.32 -6.24 -0.55
N SER A 417 -2.23 -7.12 -0.98
CA SER A 417 -3.60 -6.70 -1.30
C SER A 417 -4.24 -6.03 -0.09
N THR A 418 -4.84 -4.87 -0.32
CA THR A 418 -5.59 -4.11 0.69
C THR A 418 -6.87 -4.81 1.10
N GLU A 419 -7.44 -4.44 2.25
CA GLU A 419 -8.77 -4.90 2.67
C GLU A 419 -9.83 -4.72 1.57
N ALA A 420 -9.82 -3.58 0.88
CA ALA A 420 -10.76 -3.30 -0.20
C ALA A 420 -10.58 -4.26 -1.40
N GLU A 421 -9.34 -4.56 -1.79
CA GLU A 421 -9.04 -5.50 -2.87
C GLU A 421 -9.42 -6.94 -2.49
N VAL A 422 -9.17 -7.34 -1.24
CA VAL A 422 -9.59 -8.65 -0.71
C VAL A 422 -11.11 -8.78 -0.78
N MET A 423 -11.86 -7.78 -0.31
CA MET A 423 -13.32 -7.82 -0.31
C MET A 423 -13.89 -7.80 -1.74
N ALA A 424 -13.30 -7.02 -2.64
CA ALA A 424 -13.69 -7.01 -4.05
C ALA A 424 -13.46 -8.37 -4.73
N ALA A 425 -12.30 -9.00 -4.48
CA ALA A 425 -12.02 -10.34 -4.97
C ALA A 425 -12.96 -11.38 -4.33
N ALA A 426 -13.29 -11.24 -3.05
CA ALA A 426 -14.21 -12.13 -2.36
C ALA A 426 -15.61 -12.08 -2.96
N GLU A 427 -16.11 -10.90 -3.31
CA GLU A 427 -17.37 -10.74 -4.03
C GLU A 427 -17.29 -11.34 -5.43
N GLU A 428 -16.27 -10.98 -6.23
CA GLU A 428 -16.11 -11.45 -7.60
C GLU A 428 -16.00 -12.98 -7.69
N LYS A 429 -15.35 -13.60 -6.71
CA LYS A 429 -15.11 -15.05 -6.66
C LYS A 429 -16.15 -15.79 -5.81
N GLU A 430 -17.15 -15.13 -5.27
CA GLU A 430 -18.17 -15.74 -4.42
C GLU A 430 -17.55 -16.53 -3.24
N LEU A 431 -16.55 -15.95 -2.56
CA LEU A 431 -15.83 -16.62 -1.46
C LEU A 431 -16.66 -16.80 -0.18
N GLY A 432 -17.85 -16.19 -0.14
CA GLY A 432 -18.76 -16.22 1.01
C GLY A 432 -18.45 -15.14 2.05
N GLU A 433 -19.03 -15.29 3.24
CA GLU A 433 -18.87 -14.34 4.33
C GLU A 433 -17.46 -14.44 4.94
N VAL A 434 -16.84 -13.28 5.19
CA VAL A 434 -15.55 -13.19 5.87
C VAL A 434 -15.75 -13.24 7.39
N PHE A 435 -15.00 -14.11 8.05
CA PHE A 435 -14.80 -14.09 9.48
C PHE A 435 -13.47 -13.41 9.80
N LYS A 436 -13.49 -12.32 10.55
CA LYS A 436 -12.29 -11.60 10.99
C LYS A 436 -11.95 -11.99 12.43
N GLY A 437 -10.73 -12.46 12.65
CA GLY A 437 -10.18 -12.77 13.96
C GLY A 437 -9.94 -11.53 14.81
N LYS A 438 -9.28 -11.70 15.96
CA LYS A 438 -8.79 -10.55 16.74
C LYS A 438 -7.49 -10.06 16.15
N ASP A 439 -7.26 -8.76 16.24
CA ASP A 439 -5.94 -8.18 16.02
C ASP A 439 -5.02 -8.60 17.17
N GLU A 440 -3.87 -9.14 16.84
CA GLU A 440 -2.82 -9.52 17.78
C GLU A 440 -1.50 -8.88 17.33
N ILE A 441 -0.73 -8.33 18.28
CA ILE A 441 0.62 -7.87 17.96
C ILE A 441 1.51 -9.10 17.84
N TRP A 442 2.07 -9.32 16.65
CA TRP A 442 3.06 -10.37 16.44
C TRP A 442 4.44 -9.78 16.76
N GLU A 443 5.08 -10.29 17.82
CA GLU A 443 6.33 -9.73 18.36
C GLU A 443 7.47 -9.70 17.33
N VAL A 444 7.47 -10.65 16.38
CA VAL A 444 8.47 -10.74 15.31
C VAL A 444 8.45 -9.49 14.41
N PHE A 445 7.26 -8.95 14.15
CA PHE A 445 7.07 -7.77 13.30
C PHE A 445 6.89 -6.47 14.08
N GLY A 446 6.47 -6.56 15.35
CA GLY A 446 5.99 -5.40 16.10
C GLY A 446 4.72 -4.76 15.50
N GLN A 447 4.05 -5.47 14.60
CA GLN A 447 2.87 -5.02 13.85
C GLN A 447 1.63 -5.82 14.29
N ALA A 448 0.45 -5.25 14.06
CA ALA A 448 -0.82 -5.91 14.33
C ALA A 448 -1.19 -6.84 13.17
N VAL A 449 -1.51 -8.09 13.49
CA VAL A 449 -1.93 -9.11 12.53
C VAL A 449 -3.33 -9.60 12.89
N GLN A 450 -4.17 -9.79 11.87
CA GLN A 450 -5.52 -10.30 12.00
C GLN A 450 -5.76 -11.42 10.98
N THR A 451 -6.10 -12.62 11.45
CA THR A 451 -6.49 -13.69 10.53
C THR A 451 -7.90 -13.47 10.01
N TRP A 452 -8.05 -13.42 8.69
CA TRP A 452 -9.33 -13.42 7.99
C TRP A 452 -9.58 -14.80 7.41
N MET A 453 -10.82 -15.26 7.49
CA MET A 453 -11.22 -16.58 7.01
C MET A 453 -12.47 -16.46 6.16
N PHE A 454 -12.49 -17.19 5.05
CA PHE A 454 -13.66 -17.47 4.24
C PHE A 454 -13.96 -18.96 4.35
N PRO A 455 -14.67 -19.41 5.40
CA PRO A 455 -14.80 -20.84 5.72
C PRO A 455 -15.50 -21.63 4.63
N GLU A 456 -16.49 -21.02 3.96
CA GLU A 456 -17.24 -21.64 2.87
C GLU A 456 -16.35 -21.89 1.63
N ALA A 457 -15.35 -21.04 1.43
CA ALA A 457 -14.37 -21.18 0.35
C ALA A 457 -13.10 -21.92 0.79
N GLY A 458 -12.92 -22.28 2.06
CA GLY A 458 -11.68 -22.91 2.54
C GLY A 458 -10.43 -22.04 2.36
N LEU A 459 -10.58 -20.72 2.41
CA LEU A 459 -9.50 -19.74 2.28
C LEU A 459 -9.29 -19.03 3.62
N SER A 460 -8.05 -18.79 4.00
CA SER A 460 -7.69 -17.90 5.10
C SER A 460 -6.50 -17.04 4.71
N MET A 461 -6.35 -15.90 5.33
CA MET A 461 -5.23 -14.99 5.12
C MET A 461 -4.90 -14.27 6.41
N ASP A 462 -3.63 -13.97 6.63
CA ASP A 462 -3.21 -13.08 7.70
C ASP A 462 -3.11 -11.66 7.12
N MET A 463 -3.74 -10.71 7.80
CA MET A 463 -3.80 -9.30 7.39
C MET A 463 -2.97 -8.47 8.37
N ILE A 464 -1.98 -7.72 7.89
CA ILE A 464 -1.04 -6.96 8.72
C ILE A 464 -1.28 -5.45 8.64
N SER A 465 -1.07 -4.75 9.77
CA SER A 465 -1.14 -3.29 9.90
C SER A 465 -0.13 -2.76 10.93
N ASP A 466 0.25 -1.50 10.81
CA ASP A 466 1.22 -0.86 11.74
C ASP A 466 0.70 -0.77 13.18
N GLU A 467 -0.63 -0.74 13.36
CA GLU A 467 -1.28 -0.67 14.65
C GLU A 467 -2.59 -1.47 14.68
N ILE A 468 -3.06 -1.80 15.87
CA ILE A 468 -4.35 -2.49 16.08
C ILE A 468 -5.48 -1.62 15.52
N GLY A 469 -6.33 -2.21 14.69
CA GLY A 469 -7.42 -1.54 13.99
C GLY A 469 -6.97 -0.65 12.83
N GLY A 470 -5.67 -0.58 12.54
CA GLY A 470 -5.15 0.17 11.39
C GLY A 470 -5.47 -0.50 10.05
N PRO A 471 -5.31 0.23 8.93
CA PRO A 471 -5.52 -0.28 7.57
C PRO A 471 -4.65 -1.51 7.31
N LYS A 472 -5.25 -2.57 6.77
CA LYS A 472 -4.53 -3.85 6.59
C LYS A 472 -4.20 -4.18 5.15
N THR A 473 -3.11 -4.93 5.01
CA THR A 473 -2.72 -5.60 3.75
C THR A 473 -2.48 -7.08 3.99
N VAL A 474 -2.62 -7.91 2.96
CA VAL A 474 -2.37 -9.35 3.03
C VAL A 474 -0.88 -9.62 3.31
N LEU A 475 -0.62 -10.34 4.39
CA LEU A 475 0.70 -10.85 4.77
C LEU A 475 0.92 -12.28 4.25
N SER A 476 -0.11 -13.13 4.34
CA SER A 476 -0.06 -14.51 3.91
C SER A 476 -1.44 -14.99 3.43
N ILE A 477 -1.47 -16.02 2.58
CA ILE A 477 -2.70 -16.65 2.09
C ILE A 477 -2.56 -18.17 2.21
N ARG A 478 -3.60 -18.83 2.70
CA ARG A 478 -3.69 -20.28 2.81
C ARG A 478 -5.00 -20.78 2.21
N ALA A 479 -4.93 -21.77 1.32
CA ALA A 479 -6.08 -22.39 0.70
C ALA A 479 -6.10 -23.91 0.95
N LYS A 480 -7.24 -24.40 1.44
CA LYS A 480 -7.56 -25.82 1.64
C LYS A 480 -8.93 -26.13 1.07
N ARG A 481 -9.29 -27.41 0.95
CA ARG A 481 -10.67 -27.79 0.61
C ARG A 481 -11.64 -27.11 1.61
N PRO A 482 -12.78 -26.56 1.15
CA PRO A 482 -13.40 -26.74 -0.17
C PRO A 482 -12.97 -25.76 -1.30
N PHE A 483 -11.85 -25.05 -1.18
CA PHE A 483 -11.41 -24.04 -2.17
C PHE A 483 -11.47 -24.52 -3.63
N ALA A 484 -12.24 -23.79 -4.44
CA ALA A 484 -12.58 -24.15 -5.82
C ALA A 484 -11.88 -23.29 -6.88
N HIS A 485 -11.20 -22.20 -6.48
CA HIS A 485 -10.51 -21.31 -7.40
C HIS A 485 -9.08 -21.77 -7.67
N SER A 486 -8.37 -21.02 -8.52
CA SER A 486 -6.99 -21.30 -8.87
C SER A 486 -6.06 -20.18 -8.42
N THR A 487 -4.77 -20.49 -8.49
CA THR A 487 -3.73 -19.46 -8.58
C THR A 487 -3.81 -18.73 -9.93
N SER A 488 -3.10 -17.61 -10.09
CA SER A 488 -2.95 -16.96 -11.41
C SER A 488 -2.19 -17.84 -12.40
N MET A 489 -1.35 -18.76 -11.91
CA MET A 489 -0.70 -19.79 -12.73
C MET A 489 -1.61 -20.97 -13.09
N GLY A 490 -2.90 -20.91 -12.72
CA GLY A 490 -3.90 -21.92 -13.10
C GLY A 490 -3.84 -23.22 -12.30
N ILE A 491 -3.18 -23.21 -11.14
CA ILE A 491 -3.10 -24.35 -10.22
C ILE A 491 -4.29 -24.37 -9.27
N ARG A 492 -4.90 -25.54 -9.07
CA ARG A 492 -6.07 -25.78 -8.22
C ARG A 492 -5.82 -26.95 -7.28
N LEU A 493 -6.50 -26.93 -6.13
CA LEU A 493 -6.52 -28.10 -5.25
C LEU A 493 -7.02 -29.33 -6.03
N GLY A 494 -6.31 -30.45 -5.86
CA GLY A 494 -6.52 -31.70 -6.56
C GLY A 494 -5.65 -31.90 -7.81
N ASP A 495 -4.95 -30.87 -8.29
CA ASP A 495 -4.00 -31.00 -9.40
C ASP A 495 -2.82 -31.92 -9.03
N PRO A 496 -2.24 -32.66 -9.99
CA PRO A 496 -1.09 -33.51 -9.74
C PRO A 496 0.19 -32.70 -9.55
N LYS A 497 1.12 -33.20 -8.73
CA LYS A 497 2.42 -32.56 -8.45
C LYS A 497 3.19 -32.14 -9.70
N SER A 498 3.17 -32.97 -10.75
CA SER A 498 3.84 -32.66 -12.02
C SER A 498 3.31 -31.39 -12.70
N LYS A 499 2.00 -31.12 -12.59
CA LYS A 499 1.40 -29.91 -13.16
C LYS A 499 1.84 -28.66 -12.39
N VAL A 500 1.95 -28.78 -11.06
CA VAL A 500 2.45 -27.69 -10.21
C VAL A 500 3.90 -27.36 -10.57
N ILE A 501 4.78 -28.37 -10.62
CA ILE A 501 6.18 -28.19 -11.00
C ILE A 501 6.32 -27.53 -12.38
N GLU A 502 5.52 -27.97 -13.36
CA GLU A 502 5.54 -27.38 -14.70
C GLU A 502 5.07 -25.91 -14.71
N ALA A 503 4.03 -25.58 -13.94
CA ALA A 503 3.48 -24.22 -13.89
C ALA A 503 4.42 -23.20 -13.24
N TYR A 504 5.29 -23.65 -12.33
CA TYR A 504 6.24 -22.78 -11.62
C TYR A 504 7.71 -23.01 -12.03
N ALA A 505 7.96 -23.66 -13.16
CA ALA A 505 9.32 -24.01 -13.60
C ALA A 505 10.26 -22.81 -13.83
N ASP A 506 9.69 -21.62 -14.05
CA ASP A 506 10.44 -20.38 -14.26
C ASP A 506 10.79 -19.64 -12.95
N PHE A 507 10.26 -20.09 -11.81
CA PHE A 507 10.53 -19.50 -10.51
C PHE A 507 11.71 -20.22 -9.82
N LYS A 508 12.52 -19.45 -9.09
CA LYS A 508 13.59 -20.02 -8.26
C LYS A 508 12.96 -20.87 -7.15
N THR A 509 13.60 -22.00 -6.83
CA THR A 509 13.24 -22.84 -5.68
C THR A 509 14.49 -23.08 -4.85
N ASP A 510 14.46 -22.70 -3.58
CA ASP A 510 15.56 -22.97 -2.65
C ASP A 510 15.30 -24.31 -1.93
N GLU A 511 15.57 -25.43 -2.63
CA GLU A 511 15.31 -26.78 -2.14
C GLU A 511 16.09 -27.14 -0.86
N GLU A 512 17.24 -26.49 -0.63
CA GLU A 512 18.07 -26.71 0.57
C GLU A 512 17.36 -26.32 1.88
N GLU A 513 16.28 -25.52 1.81
CA GLU A 513 15.51 -25.07 2.97
C GLU A 513 14.37 -26.03 3.37
N LEU A 514 14.14 -27.12 2.61
CA LEU A 514 13.07 -28.08 2.92
C LEU A 514 13.41 -29.01 4.09
N ASP A 515 14.69 -29.29 4.32
CA ASP A 515 15.17 -30.19 5.36
C ASP A 515 14.92 -29.58 6.76
N GLY A 516 14.04 -30.21 7.53
CA GLY A 516 13.71 -29.82 8.91
C GLY A 516 12.43 -28.98 9.08
N PHE A 517 11.90 -28.36 8.02
CA PHE A 517 10.68 -27.54 8.10
C PHE A 517 9.40 -28.33 7.79
N PHE A 518 9.44 -29.21 6.79
CA PHE A 518 8.27 -29.97 6.32
C PHE A 518 8.44 -31.48 6.47
N GLU A 519 9.19 -31.94 7.49
CA GLU A 519 9.53 -33.36 7.65
C GLU A 519 8.30 -34.29 7.57
N GLY A 520 8.37 -35.26 6.67
CA GLY A 520 7.32 -36.26 6.47
C GLY A 520 6.12 -35.80 5.63
N GLN A 521 6.10 -34.55 5.15
CA GLN A 521 5.09 -34.05 4.22
C GLN A 521 5.60 -34.14 2.77
N ASP A 522 4.71 -34.46 1.84
CA ASP A 522 5.02 -34.35 0.41
C ASP A 522 4.78 -32.90 -0.01
N THR A 523 5.85 -32.10 -0.09
CA THR A 523 5.77 -30.67 -0.44
C THR A 523 6.51 -30.33 -1.73
N HIS A 524 6.18 -29.17 -2.29
CA HIS A 524 6.97 -28.47 -3.29
C HIS A 524 6.98 -26.99 -2.91
N LEU A 525 8.17 -26.44 -2.72
CA LEU A 525 8.40 -25.03 -2.45
C LEU A 525 8.67 -24.32 -3.78
N VAL A 526 8.23 -23.07 -3.88
CA VAL A 526 8.59 -22.12 -4.93
C VAL A 526 8.97 -20.83 -4.21
N GLY A 527 10.15 -20.26 -4.47
CA GLY A 527 10.77 -19.22 -3.64
C GLY A 527 11.55 -19.83 -2.47
N SER A 528 11.44 -19.19 -1.30
CA SER A 528 12.10 -19.60 -0.05
C SER A 528 11.08 -19.81 1.07
N ILE A 529 11.49 -20.42 2.17
CA ILE A 529 10.64 -20.54 3.38
C ILE A 529 10.36 -19.17 4.02
N TYR A 530 11.16 -18.16 3.74
CA TYR A 530 11.00 -16.79 4.24
C TYR A 530 10.10 -15.93 3.32
N GLY A 531 9.76 -16.43 2.14
CA GLY A 531 8.91 -15.75 1.18
C GLY A 531 8.73 -16.63 -0.05
N GLY A 532 7.58 -17.28 -0.14
CA GLY A 532 7.33 -18.20 -1.23
C GLY A 532 5.93 -18.81 -1.23
N MET A 533 5.76 -19.79 -2.12
CA MET A 533 4.56 -20.59 -2.24
C MET A 533 4.89 -22.04 -1.88
N VAL A 534 4.22 -22.57 -0.86
CA VAL A 534 4.33 -23.96 -0.42
C VAL A 534 3.10 -24.73 -0.88
N PHE A 535 3.33 -25.77 -1.68
CA PHE A 535 2.32 -26.72 -2.13
C PHE A 535 2.46 -28.01 -1.32
N THR A 536 1.40 -28.43 -0.63
CA THR A 536 1.36 -29.70 0.12
C THR A 536 0.47 -30.71 -0.59
N PHE A 537 0.97 -31.93 -0.76
CA PHE A 537 0.32 -33.00 -1.51
C PHE A 537 -0.14 -34.15 -0.59
N GLU A 538 -1.31 -34.69 -0.89
CA GLU A 538 -1.84 -35.92 -0.32
C GLU A 538 -2.22 -36.88 -1.45
N ASP A 539 -1.76 -38.13 -1.37
CA ASP A 539 -1.98 -39.14 -2.41
C ASP A 539 -1.58 -38.65 -3.83
N GLY A 540 -0.49 -37.88 -3.92
CA GLY A 540 0.04 -37.30 -5.16
C GLY A 540 -0.79 -36.16 -5.76
N LYS A 541 -1.76 -35.62 -5.01
CA LYS A 541 -2.62 -34.51 -5.43
C LYS A 541 -2.49 -33.33 -4.48
N LEU A 542 -2.56 -32.13 -5.04
CA LEU A 542 -2.47 -30.90 -4.27
C LEU A 542 -3.61 -30.82 -3.24
N ALA A 543 -3.27 -30.73 -1.97
CA ALA A 543 -4.21 -30.69 -0.85
C ALA A 543 -4.29 -29.29 -0.21
N GLU A 544 -3.17 -28.55 -0.23
CA GLU A 544 -3.05 -27.22 0.37
C GLU A 544 -2.06 -26.36 -0.41
N MET A 545 -2.37 -25.06 -0.48
CA MET A 545 -1.46 -24.01 -0.96
C MET A 545 -1.27 -22.99 0.15
N TYR A 546 -0.05 -22.51 0.31
CA TYR A 546 0.29 -21.42 1.21
C TYR A 546 1.21 -20.43 0.48
N LEU A 547 0.83 -19.16 0.41
CA LEU A 547 1.63 -18.06 -0.14
C LEU A 547 2.00 -17.11 1.00
N GLY A 548 3.28 -16.94 1.31
CA GLY A 548 3.73 -16.16 2.47
C GLY A 548 5.10 -16.58 2.98
N ALA A 549 5.51 -16.01 4.12
CA ALA A 549 6.65 -16.48 4.90
C ALA A 549 6.22 -17.69 5.75
N SER A 550 6.75 -18.88 5.44
CA SER A 550 6.40 -20.14 6.14
C SER A 550 7.26 -20.42 7.37
N ALA A 551 8.41 -19.76 7.48
CA ALA A 551 9.37 -19.91 8.57
C ALA A 551 8.99 -19.03 9.78
N GLU A 552 7.80 -19.24 10.35
CA GLU A 552 7.31 -18.50 11.54
C GLU A 552 6.59 -19.40 12.54
#